data_AF-A0A1L8D7T4-F1
#
_entry.id   AF-A0A1L8D7T4-F1
#
_cell.length_a   1.000
_cell.length_b   1.000
_cell.length_c   1.000
_cell.angle_alpha   90.00
_cell.angle_beta   90.00
_cell.angle_gamma   90.00
#
_symmetry.space_group_name_H-M   'P 1'
#
loop_
_entity.id
_entity.type
_entity.pdbx_description
1 polymer ?
#
loop_
_entity_poly.entity_id
_entity_poly.type
_entity_poly.pdbx_seq_one_letter_code
_entity_poly.pdbx_strand_id
1 'polypeptide(L)'
;TLTKHKKFNKKPNKKKKIIAGNNLFIQAKFENALTTYKSAHATTKVNKKKFEENIKKAEIEVSAENFNYLGDNFFDEKSYKSAVYYYELAYKKSEIPLQKIVYAKKKKKMEKQGQHMKKNPKNKAWEAENDTKTDNSKKAQRSFQQVLSNSKEYSEILPKNLKFKQYQTIAALKLEGNELCNKGLELQQSGLHLLQEAQQLKQQGNYQLAETTFKEAQNKFLGAKEKFQKGSNSDKRFDTCVEFVGEKLEEIREALELTTNHTLSQGVQGLTVRTTENNNQENTVIENHRNRILNQIL
;
A
#
# COMPACT_ATOMS: atom_id res chain seq x y z
N THR A 1 15.44 -82.26 -40.72
CA THR A 1 15.90 -81.07 -41.47
C THR A 1 14.97 -79.91 -41.18
N LEU A 2 15.39 -78.96 -40.33
CA LEU A 2 14.59 -77.80 -39.91
C LEU A 2 14.60 -76.70 -40.98
N THR A 3 13.45 -76.40 -41.57
CA THR A 3 13.26 -75.25 -42.47
C THR A 3 12.82 -74.01 -41.69
N LYS A 4 13.66 -72.97 -41.73
CA LYS A 4 13.53 -71.70 -41.04
C LYS A 4 12.34 -70.88 -41.53
N HIS A 5 11.38 -70.57 -40.65
CA HIS A 5 10.44 -69.46 -40.84
C HIS A 5 11.18 -68.11 -40.71
N LYS A 6 11.35 -67.38 -41.83
CA LYS A 6 11.73 -65.97 -41.82
C LYS A 6 10.60 -65.14 -41.19
N LYS A 7 10.80 -64.65 -39.96
CA LYS A 7 9.94 -63.62 -39.36
C LYS A 7 10.12 -62.30 -40.13
N PHE A 8 9.10 -61.89 -40.88
CA PHE A 8 8.98 -60.53 -41.42
C PHE A 8 8.78 -59.55 -40.26
N ASN A 9 9.87 -58.93 -39.82
CA ASN A 9 9.80 -57.84 -38.83
C ASN A 9 9.31 -56.57 -39.55
N LYS A 10 8.00 -56.28 -39.48
CA LYS A 10 7.40 -55.06 -40.03
C LYS A 10 7.97 -53.85 -39.30
N LYS A 11 8.96 -53.17 -39.90
CA LYS A 11 9.41 -51.84 -39.45
C LYS A 11 8.19 -50.90 -39.38
N PRO A 12 7.94 -50.19 -38.27
CA PRO A 12 6.81 -49.27 -38.19
C PRO A 12 6.94 -48.21 -39.30
N ASN A 13 5.87 -48.10 -40.08
CA ASN A 13 5.83 -47.39 -41.36
C ASN A 13 6.10 -45.88 -41.14
N LYS A 14 7.20 -45.35 -41.71
CA LYS A 14 7.80 -44.05 -41.39
C LYS A 14 6.91 -42.82 -41.66
N LYS A 15 5.95 -42.95 -42.59
CA LYS A 15 4.86 -41.97 -42.81
C LYS A 15 3.96 -41.82 -41.56
N LYS A 16 3.80 -42.88 -40.76
CA LYS A 16 3.01 -42.87 -39.52
C LYS A 16 3.59 -41.95 -38.45
N LYS A 17 4.93 -41.76 -38.38
CA LYS A 17 5.55 -40.87 -37.36
C LYS A 17 5.33 -39.38 -37.65
N ILE A 18 5.40 -38.96 -38.92
CA ILE A 18 5.03 -37.58 -39.31
C ILE A 18 3.55 -37.34 -39.03
N ILE A 19 2.69 -38.28 -39.41
CA ILE A 19 1.25 -38.20 -39.16
C ILE A 19 0.96 -38.13 -37.66
N ALA A 20 1.63 -38.95 -36.84
CA ALA A 20 1.48 -38.94 -35.38
C ALA A 20 1.89 -37.60 -34.76
N GLY A 21 3.06 -37.06 -35.14
CA GLY A 21 3.51 -35.75 -34.65
C GLY A 21 2.58 -34.62 -35.08
N ASN A 22 2.11 -34.63 -36.34
CA ASN A 22 1.15 -33.64 -36.83
C ASN A 22 -0.19 -33.73 -36.09
N ASN A 23 -0.68 -34.95 -35.82
CA ASN A 23 -1.91 -35.15 -35.05
C ASN A 23 -1.79 -34.61 -33.63
N LEU A 24 -0.65 -34.84 -32.96
CA LEU A 24 -0.36 -34.28 -31.64
C LEU A 24 -0.30 -32.74 -31.68
N PHE A 25 0.32 -32.18 -32.72
CA PHE A 25 0.43 -30.74 -32.90
C PHE A 25 -0.94 -30.08 -33.13
N ILE A 26 -1.81 -30.68 -33.94
CA ILE A 26 -3.19 -30.22 -34.17
C ILE A 26 -4.01 -30.30 -32.88
N GLN A 27 -3.76 -31.31 -32.04
CA GLN A 27 -4.37 -31.46 -30.71
C GLN A 27 -3.78 -30.52 -29.65
N ALA A 28 -2.90 -29.58 -30.03
CA ALA A 28 -2.19 -28.68 -29.13
C ALA A 28 -1.33 -29.38 -28.06
N LYS A 29 -0.91 -30.64 -28.29
CA LYS A 29 0.00 -31.37 -27.41
C LYS A 29 1.44 -31.12 -27.85
N PHE A 30 1.91 -29.88 -27.73
CA PHE A 30 3.12 -29.41 -28.40
C PHE A 30 4.40 -30.10 -27.91
N GLU A 31 4.55 -30.36 -26.61
CA GLU A 31 5.70 -31.10 -26.07
C GLU A 31 5.77 -32.55 -26.59
N ASN A 32 4.61 -33.22 -26.66
CA ASN A 32 4.51 -34.57 -27.21
C ASN A 32 4.80 -34.58 -28.72
N ALA A 33 4.31 -33.57 -29.45
CA ALA A 33 4.61 -33.38 -30.86
C ALA A 33 6.11 -33.15 -31.09
N LEU A 34 6.73 -32.27 -30.30
CA LEU A 34 8.16 -31.97 -30.33
C LEU A 34 9.01 -33.22 -30.10
N THR A 35 8.71 -33.96 -29.04
CA THR A 35 9.38 -35.24 -28.71
C THR A 35 9.25 -36.24 -29.86
N THR A 36 8.06 -36.34 -30.45
CA THR A 36 7.79 -37.21 -31.60
C THR A 36 8.60 -36.81 -32.84
N TYR A 37 8.69 -35.51 -33.14
CA TYR A 37 9.48 -35.01 -34.27
C TYR A 37 10.98 -35.19 -34.05
N LYS A 38 11.50 -34.92 -32.84
CA LYS A 38 12.92 -35.15 -32.48
C LYS A 38 13.31 -36.62 -32.62
N SER A 39 12.48 -37.53 -32.10
CA SER A 39 12.68 -38.98 -32.26
C SER A 39 12.65 -39.43 -33.74
N ALA A 40 11.75 -38.86 -34.54
CA ALA A 40 11.64 -39.18 -35.95
C ALA A 40 12.81 -38.61 -36.79
N HIS A 41 13.28 -37.39 -36.47
CA HIS A 41 14.46 -36.76 -37.08
C HIS A 41 15.73 -37.58 -36.83
N ALA A 42 15.97 -37.98 -35.57
CA ALA A 42 17.14 -38.77 -35.17
C ALA A 42 17.23 -40.13 -35.88
N THR A 43 16.09 -40.71 -36.26
CA THR A 43 16.01 -42.06 -36.84
C THR A 43 15.87 -42.08 -38.36
N THR A 44 15.74 -40.93 -39.03
CA THR A 44 15.50 -40.85 -40.48
C THR A 44 16.74 -40.43 -41.29
N LYS A 45 16.91 -41.04 -42.46
CA LYS A 45 17.91 -40.63 -43.48
C LYS A 45 17.32 -39.72 -44.58
N VAL A 46 16.00 -39.60 -44.64
CA VAL A 46 15.25 -38.82 -45.65
C VAL A 46 14.26 -37.86 -44.96
N ASN A 47 13.84 -36.78 -45.63
CA ASN A 47 12.93 -35.76 -45.09
C ASN A 47 13.43 -35.02 -43.83
N LYS A 48 14.75 -34.99 -43.57
CA LYS A 48 15.34 -34.30 -42.42
C LYS A 48 14.88 -32.84 -42.30
N LYS A 49 14.93 -32.10 -43.42
CA LYS A 49 14.48 -30.71 -43.51
C LYS A 49 13.04 -30.50 -43.02
N LYS A 50 12.11 -31.38 -43.42
CA LYS A 50 10.71 -31.30 -43.01
C LYS A 50 10.52 -31.53 -41.51
N PHE A 51 11.31 -32.45 -40.93
CA PHE A 51 11.30 -32.64 -39.48
C PHE A 51 11.96 -31.47 -38.75
N GLU A 52 13.02 -30.87 -39.27
CA GLU A 52 13.64 -29.66 -38.70
C GLU A 52 12.66 -28.50 -38.66
N GLU A 53 11.90 -28.28 -39.74
CA GLU A 53 10.83 -27.28 -39.79
C GLU A 53 9.73 -27.56 -38.76
N ASN A 54 9.28 -28.81 -38.64
CA ASN A 54 8.27 -29.20 -37.67
C ASN A 54 8.76 -29.11 -36.21
N ILE A 55 10.03 -29.43 -35.96
CA ILE A 55 10.68 -29.25 -34.65
C ILE A 55 10.67 -27.77 -34.29
N LYS A 56 11.11 -26.88 -35.18
CA LYS A 56 11.12 -25.43 -34.94
C LYS A 56 9.73 -24.91 -34.60
N LYS A 57 8.71 -25.31 -35.37
CA LYS A 57 7.30 -24.94 -35.09
C LYS A 57 6.84 -25.45 -33.73
N ALA A 58 7.16 -26.69 -33.38
CA ALA A 58 6.79 -27.25 -32.08
C ALA A 58 7.54 -26.58 -30.91
N GLU A 59 8.82 -26.21 -31.08
CA GLU A 59 9.59 -25.47 -30.06
C GLU A 59 9.01 -24.08 -29.80
N ILE A 60 8.55 -23.39 -30.85
CA ILE A 60 7.87 -22.10 -30.73
C ILE A 60 6.59 -22.25 -29.89
N GLU A 61 5.76 -23.24 -30.19
CA GLU A 61 4.48 -23.42 -29.47
C GLU A 61 4.67 -23.96 -28.05
N VAL A 62 5.66 -24.83 -27.80
CA VAL A 62 6.04 -25.22 -26.42
C VAL A 62 6.49 -23.99 -25.62
N SER A 63 7.28 -23.09 -26.23
CA SER A 63 7.68 -21.85 -25.57
C SER A 63 6.48 -20.94 -25.29
N ALA A 64 5.50 -20.86 -26.20
CA ALA A 64 4.28 -20.09 -25.98
C ALA A 64 3.42 -20.70 -24.86
N GLU A 65 3.30 -22.02 -24.80
CA GLU A 65 2.59 -22.76 -23.76
C GLU A 65 3.23 -22.56 -22.38
N ASN A 66 4.56 -22.54 -22.30
CA ASN A 66 5.29 -22.23 -21.07
C ASN A 66 5.02 -20.81 -20.57
N PHE A 67 5.01 -19.81 -21.46
CA PHE A 67 4.60 -18.45 -21.06
C PHE A 67 3.14 -18.41 -20.60
N ASN A 68 2.23 -19.15 -21.25
CA ASN A 68 0.86 -19.25 -20.78
C ASN A 68 0.78 -19.87 -19.38
N TYR A 69 1.54 -20.93 -19.09
CA TYR A 69 1.59 -21.56 -17.78
C TYR A 69 2.08 -20.59 -16.70
N LEU A 70 3.13 -19.81 -16.97
CA LEU A 70 3.57 -18.74 -16.06
C LEU A 70 2.47 -17.70 -15.84
N GLY A 71 1.75 -17.32 -16.90
CA GLY A 71 0.59 -16.43 -16.79
C GLY A 71 -0.52 -16.99 -15.90
N ASP A 72 -0.80 -18.30 -16.00
CA ASP A 72 -1.77 -19.00 -15.15
C ASP A 72 -1.32 -19.02 -13.67
N ASN A 73 -0.04 -19.28 -13.38
CA ASN A 73 0.49 -19.24 -12.01
C ASN A 73 0.39 -17.84 -11.40
N PHE A 74 0.81 -16.80 -12.13
CA PHE A 74 0.68 -15.42 -11.65
C PHE A 74 -0.78 -15.00 -11.46
N PHE A 75 -1.69 -15.55 -12.27
CA PHE A 75 -3.11 -15.33 -12.07
C PHE A 75 -3.62 -15.95 -10.77
N ASP A 76 -3.23 -17.19 -10.46
CA ASP A 76 -3.60 -17.86 -9.22
C ASP A 76 -3.04 -17.14 -7.99
N GLU A 77 -1.84 -16.55 -8.12
CA GLU A 77 -1.22 -15.66 -7.12
C GLU A 77 -1.84 -14.26 -7.05
N LYS A 78 -2.79 -13.93 -7.94
CA LYS A 78 -3.43 -12.60 -8.04
C LYS A 78 -2.44 -11.47 -8.43
N SER A 79 -1.36 -11.81 -9.13
CA SER A 79 -0.39 -10.89 -9.72
C SER A 79 -0.75 -10.59 -11.17
N TYR A 80 -1.74 -9.71 -11.38
CA TYR A 80 -2.44 -9.58 -12.67
C TYR A 80 -1.60 -8.90 -13.76
N LYS A 81 -0.71 -7.98 -13.42
CA LYS A 81 0.24 -7.38 -14.37
C LYS A 81 1.19 -8.44 -14.90
N SER A 82 1.73 -9.27 -14.02
CA SER A 82 2.58 -10.39 -14.41
C SER A 82 1.80 -11.39 -15.28
N ALA A 83 0.58 -11.75 -14.87
CA ALA A 83 -0.28 -12.62 -15.68
C ALA A 83 -0.54 -12.05 -17.09
N VAL A 84 -0.92 -10.77 -17.19
CA VAL A 84 -1.13 -10.06 -18.47
C VAL A 84 0.14 -10.05 -19.32
N TYR A 85 1.29 -9.76 -18.71
CA TYR A 85 2.59 -9.75 -19.39
C TYR A 85 2.92 -11.12 -19.99
N TYR A 86 2.77 -12.20 -19.22
CA TYR A 86 3.08 -13.55 -19.68
C TYR A 86 2.08 -14.07 -20.73
N TYR A 87 0.78 -13.74 -20.63
CA TYR A 87 -0.17 -14.02 -21.70
C TYR A 87 0.13 -13.24 -22.99
N GLU A 88 0.63 -11.99 -22.88
CA GLU A 88 1.09 -11.22 -24.03
C GLU A 88 2.33 -11.85 -24.69
N LEU A 89 3.28 -12.36 -23.89
CA LEU A 89 4.43 -13.10 -24.42
C LEU A 89 3.99 -14.38 -25.13
N ALA A 90 3.08 -15.17 -24.55
CA ALA A 90 2.51 -16.35 -25.18
C ALA A 90 1.83 -16.01 -26.52
N TYR A 91 1.03 -14.93 -26.54
CA TYR A 91 0.37 -14.42 -27.75
C TYR A 91 1.37 -14.02 -28.85
N LYS A 92 2.41 -13.27 -28.49
CA LYS A 92 3.45 -12.81 -29.44
C LYS A 92 4.29 -13.98 -29.96
N LYS A 93 4.55 -14.97 -29.11
CA LYS A 93 5.40 -16.12 -29.44
C LYS A 93 4.70 -17.12 -30.35
N SER A 94 3.44 -17.42 -30.09
CA SER A 94 2.68 -18.39 -30.88
C SER A 94 2.56 -17.95 -32.34
N GLU A 95 2.58 -18.90 -33.26
CA GLU A 95 2.31 -18.70 -34.68
C GLU A 95 0.93 -19.22 -35.07
N ILE A 96 0.30 -20.04 -34.22
CA ILE A 96 -1.02 -20.62 -34.47
C ILE A 96 -2.14 -19.61 -34.15
N PRO A 97 -2.98 -19.22 -35.13
CA PRO A 97 -4.06 -18.25 -34.90
C PRO A 97 -5.05 -18.64 -33.79
N LEU A 98 -5.40 -19.92 -33.70
CA LEU A 98 -6.30 -20.42 -32.66
C LEU A 98 -5.70 -20.27 -31.25
N GLN A 99 -4.39 -20.52 -31.09
CA GLN A 99 -3.72 -20.34 -29.80
C GLN A 99 -3.59 -18.87 -29.42
N LYS A 100 -3.29 -18.00 -30.41
CA LYS A 100 -3.36 -16.55 -30.20
C LYS A 100 -4.72 -16.10 -29.67
N ILE A 101 -5.83 -16.66 -30.19
CA ILE A 101 -7.17 -16.34 -29.67
C ILE A 101 -7.32 -16.81 -28.21
N VAL A 102 -6.81 -17.98 -27.85
CA VAL A 102 -6.83 -18.49 -26.47
C VAL A 102 -6.09 -17.53 -25.53
N TYR A 103 -4.84 -17.17 -25.86
CA TYR A 103 -4.02 -16.30 -25.02
C TYR A 103 -4.60 -14.88 -24.94
N ALA A 104 -5.13 -14.34 -26.05
CA ALA A 104 -5.82 -13.06 -26.06
C ALA A 104 -7.09 -13.06 -25.19
N LYS A 105 -7.86 -14.16 -25.19
CA LYS A 105 -9.03 -14.32 -24.29
C LYS A 105 -8.61 -14.36 -22.83
N LYS A 106 -7.54 -15.09 -22.49
CA LYS A 106 -6.99 -15.12 -21.13
C LYS A 106 -6.52 -13.74 -20.68
N LYS A 107 -5.72 -13.05 -21.50
CA LYS A 107 -5.33 -11.65 -21.26
C LYS A 107 -6.53 -10.74 -20.99
N LYS A 108 -7.53 -10.72 -21.88
CA LYS A 108 -8.76 -9.93 -21.69
C LYS A 108 -9.53 -10.32 -20.44
N LYS A 109 -9.56 -11.61 -20.08
CA LYS A 109 -10.18 -12.09 -18.85
C LYS A 109 -9.46 -11.51 -17.63
N MET A 110 -8.12 -11.44 -17.63
CA MET A 110 -7.34 -10.83 -16.53
C MET A 110 -7.62 -9.35 -16.38
N GLU A 111 -7.57 -8.63 -17.49
CA GLU A 111 -7.89 -7.19 -17.54
C GLU A 111 -9.30 -6.91 -16.99
N LYS A 112 -10.25 -7.84 -17.19
CA LYS A 112 -11.61 -7.76 -16.63
C LYS A 112 -11.73 -8.22 -15.18
N GLN A 113 -11.11 -9.33 -14.78
CA GLN A 113 -11.19 -9.84 -13.40
C GLN A 113 -10.54 -8.88 -12.40
N GLY A 114 -9.50 -8.18 -12.84
CA GLY A 114 -8.97 -7.07 -12.07
C GLY A 114 -9.93 -5.91 -11.84
N GLN A 115 -10.98 -5.80 -12.67
CA GLN A 115 -12.09 -4.88 -12.43
C GLN A 115 -13.14 -5.41 -11.45
N HIS A 116 -13.27 -6.73 -11.28
CA HIS A 116 -14.26 -7.32 -10.35
C HIS A 116 -13.78 -7.35 -8.89
N MET A 117 -12.47 -7.46 -8.65
CA MET A 117 -11.93 -7.28 -7.29
C MET A 117 -12.07 -5.84 -6.75
N LYS A 118 -12.60 -4.90 -7.55
CA LYS A 118 -12.69 -3.46 -7.23
C LYS A 118 -13.74 -3.04 -6.19
N LYS A 119 -14.76 -3.85 -5.89
CA LYS A 119 -15.85 -3.41 -4.99
C LYS A 119 -15.70 -3.89 -3.55
N ASN A 120 -14.86 -4.89 -3.29
CA ASN A 120 -14.82 -5.57 -2.00
C ASN A 120 -13.71 -5.06 -1.04
N PRO A 121 -12.46 -4.80 -1.48
CA PRO A 121 -11.36 -4.46 -0.56
C PRO A 121 -11.45 -3.05 0.02
N LYS A 122 -11.92 -2.05 -0.75
CA LYS A 122 -12.10 -0.69 -0.25
C LYS A 122 -13.17 -0.64 0.85
N ASN A 123 -14.32 -1.26 0.62
CA ASN A 123 -15.39 -1.31 1.62
C ASN A 123 -14.97 -2.12 2.85
N LYS A 124 -14.31 -3.27 2.66
CA LYS A 124 -13.70 -4.02 3.78
C LYS A 124 -12.68 -3.22 4.57
N ALA A 125 -11.90 -2.36 3.93
CA ALA A 125 -10.93 -1.50 4.62
C ALA A 125 -11.66 -0.48 5.51
N TRP A 126 -12.70 0.17 4.98
CA TRP A 126 -13.56 1.08 5.75
C TRP A 126 -14.33 0.37 6.87
N GLU A 127 -14.91 -0.81 6.59
CA GLU A 127 -15.64 -1.61 7.59
C GLU A 127 -14.71 -2.07 8.72
N ALA A 128 -13.49 -2.50 8.39
CA ALA A 128 -12.50 -2.88 9.39
C ALA A 128 -12.06 -1.71 10.26
N GLU A 129 -11.98 -0.50 9.70
CA GLU A 129 -11.59 0.69 10.46
C GLU A 129 -12.68 1.19 11.40
N ASN A 130 -13.95 1.04 11.00
CA ASN A 130 -15.11 1.52 11.78
C ASN A 130 -15.70 0.41 12.67
N ASP A 131 -15.00 -0.71 12.86
CA ASP A 131 -15.41 -1.75 13.79
C ASP A 131 -15.12 -1.31 15.23
N THR A 132 -16.17 -0.96 15.96
CA THR A 132 -16.09 -0.50 17.35
C THR A 132 -15.97 -1.64 18.37
N LYS A 133 -16.05 -2.90 17.94
CA LYS A 133 -15.98 -4.07 18.84
C LYS A 133 -14.57 -4.59 19.03
N THR A 134 -13.73 -4.46 18.01
CA THR A 134 -12.35 -4.96 18.03
C THR A 134 -11.42 -4.00 17.31
N ASP A 135 -10.23 -3.73 17.86
CA ASP A 135 -9.22 -2.92 17.17
C ASP A 135 -8.72 -3.65 15.92
N ASN A 136 -9.25 -3.23 14.78
CA ASN A 136 -8.91 -3.72 13.45
C ASN A 136 -8.07 -2.70 12.66
N SER A 137 -7.47 -1.71 13.32
CA SER A 137 -6.68 -0.64 12.69
C SER A 137 -5.58 -1.17 11.76
N LYS A 138 -4.79 -2.16 12.21
CA LYS A 138 -3.75 -2.81 11.39
C LYS A 138 -4.32 -3.56 10.19
N LYS A 139 -5.49 -4.18 10.35
CA LYS A 139 -6.19 -4.89 9.26
C LYS A 139 -6.74 -3.91 8.23
N ALA A 140 -7.30 -2.79 8.68
CA ALA A 140 -7.72 -1.69 7.82
C ALA A 140 -6.54 -1.10 7.04
N GLN A 141 -5.42 -0.81 7.71
CA GLN A 141 -4.19 -0.30 7.09
C GLN A 141 -3.68 -1.24 5.99
N ARG A 142 -3.56 -2.54 6.29
CA ARG A 142 -3.17 -3.56 5.29
C ARG A 142 -4.13 -3.60 4.10
N SER A 143 -5.43 -3.46 4.36
CA SER A 143 -6.45 -3.47 3.31
C SER A 143 -6.32 -2.23 2.41
N PHE A 144 -6.11 -1.04 2.98
CA PHE A 144 -5.84 0.18 2.20
C PHE A 144 -4.52 0.10 1.41
N GLN A 145 -3.46 -0.47 1.99
CA GLN A 145 -2.20 -0.72 1.28
C GLN A 145 -2.39 -1.66 0.10
N GLN A 146 -3.20 -2.71 0.26
CA GLN A 146 -3.53 -3.62 -0.83
C GLN A 146 -4.34 -2.91 -1.93
N VAL A 147 -5.31 -2.07 -1.57
CA VAL A 147 -6.04 -1.22 -2.54
C VAL A 147 -5.07 -0.33 -3.30
N LEU A 148 -4.15 0.32 -2.60
CA LEU A 148 -3.14 1.21 -3.20
C LEU A 148 -2.24 0.45 -4.17
N SER A 149 -1.66 -0.67 -3.74
CA SER A 149 -0.79 -1.52 -4.57
C SER A 149 -1.49 -1.99 -5.84
N ASN A 150 -2.66 -2.62 -5.68
CA ASN A 150 -3.44 -3.14 -6.80
C ASN A 150 -3.84 -2.00 -7.75
N SER A 151 -4.27 -0.85 -7.22
CA SER A 151 -4.68 0.29 -8.06
C SER A 151 -3.53 0.86 -8.91
N LYS A 152 -2.31 0.88 -8.38
CA LYS A 152 -1.10 1.28 -9.13
C LYS A 152 -0.82 0.28 -10.25
N GLU A 153 -0.76 -1.00 -9.90
CA GLU A 153 -0.52 -2.10 -10.85
C GLU A 153 -1.51 -2.04 -12.02
N TYR A 154 -2.81 -1.85 -11.74
CA TYR A 154 -3.80 -1.75 -12.78
C TYR A 154 -3.78 -0.44 -13.56
N SER A 155 -3.36 0.67 -12.96
CA SER A 155 -3.25 1.95 -13.68
C SER A 155 -2.18 1.88 -14.77
N GLU A 156 -1.16 1.05 -14.59
CA GLU A 156 -0.16 0.79 -15.62
C GLU A 156 -0.70 -0.07 -16.77
N ILE A 157 -1.55 -1.05 -16.48
CA ILE A 157 -2.18 -1.92 -17.49
C ILE A 157 -3.29 -1.17 -18.25
N LEU A 158 -4.08 -0.37 -17.52
CA LEU A 158 -5.29 0.29 -18.00
C LEU A 158 -5.25 1.80 -17.72
N PRO A 159 -4.33 2.55 -18.35
CA PRO A 159 -4.06 3.96 -18.01
C PRO A 159 -5.25 4.89 -18.24
N LYS A 160 -6.17 4.53 -19.14
CA LYS A 160 -7.39 5.31 -19.41
C LYS A 160 -8.52 5.07 -18.40
N ASN A 161 -8.36 4.14 -17.46
CA ASN A 161 -9.41 3.81 -16.50
C ASN A 161 -9.32 4.69 -15.25
N LEU A 162 -10.06 5.81 -15.27
CA LEU A 162 -10.07 6.83 -14.22
C LEU A 162 -10.43 6.31 -12.82
N LYS A 163 -11.14 5.17 -12.70
CA LYS A 163 -11.50 4.58 -11.40
C LYS A 163 -10.27 4.10 -10.61
N PHE A 164 -9.22 3.62 -11.27
CA PHE A 164 -8.01 3.18 -10.57
C PHE A 164 -7.25 4.36 -9.98
N LYS A 165 -7.14 5.45 -10.73
CA LYS A 165 -6.59 6.71 -10.23
C LYS A 165 -7.37 7.20 -9.00
N GLN A 166 -8.70 7.14 -9.04
CA GLN A 166 -9.54 7.49 -7.89
C GLN A 166 -9.27 6.58 -6.67
N TYR A 167 -9.13 5.27 -6.85
CA TYR A 167 -8.82 4.36 -5.74
C TYR A 167 -7.44 4.58 -5.15
N GLN A 168 -6.45 4.86 -6.00
CA GLN A 168 -5.11 5.23 -5.58
C GLN A 168 -5.14 6.47 -4.71
N THR A 169 -5.85 7.52 -5.15
CA THR A 169 -6.02 8.77 -4.40
C THR A 169 -6.71 8.53 -3.06
N ILE A 170 -7.83 7.80 -3.04
CA ILE A 170 -8.57 7.51 -1.81
C ILE A 170 -7.69 6.73 -0.80
N ALA A 171 -7.05 5.65 -1.24
CA ALA A 171 -6.25 4.82 -0.35
C ALA A 171 -5.02 5.57 0.19
N ALA A 172 -4.35 6.38 -0.64
CA ALA A 172 -3.21 7.19 -0.22
C ALA A 172 -3.61 8.24 0.82
N LEU A 173 -4.65 9.04 0.53
CA LEU A 173 -5.15 10.06 1.46
C LEU A 173 -5.57 9.45 2.79
N LYS A 174 -6.19 8.26 2.76
CA LYS A 174 -6.62 7.59 3.98
C LYS A 174 -5.44 7.09 4.82
N LEU A 175 -4.45 6.45 4.20
CA LEU A 175 -3.24 6.01 4.90
C LEU A 175 -2.48 7.19 5.51
N GLU A 176 -2.25 8.25 4.75
CA GLU A 176 -1.55 9.45 5.19
C GLU A 176 -2.30 10.17 6.32
N GLY A 177 -3.62 10.36 6.16
CA GLY A 177 -4.43 11.02 7.18
C GLY A 177 -4.52 10.23 8.48
N ASN A 178 -4.65 8.90 8.40
CA ASN A 178 -4.66 8.04 9.59
C ASN A 178 -3.32 8.05 10.33
N GLU A 179 -2.20 8.02 9.59
CA GLU A 179 -0.87 8.10 10.19
C GLU A 179 -0.68 9.41 10.97
N LEU A 180 -1.10 10.53 10.39
CA LEU A 180 -1.07 11.83 11.05
C LEU A 180 -1.99 11.87 12.26
N CYS A 181 -3.21 11.35 12.13
CA CYS A 181 -4.19 11.32 13.21
C CYS A 181 -3.70 10.50 14.41
N ASN A 182 -3.15 9.31 14.18
CA ASN A 182 -2.60 8.46 15.23
C ASN A 182 -1.43 9.14 15.96
N LYS A 183 -0.51 9.76 15.22
CA LYS A 183 0.58 10.57 15.81
C LYS A 183 0.03 11.74 16.64
N GLY A 184 -1.04 12.38 16.17
CA GLY A 184 -1.74 13.43 16.91
C GLY A 184 -2.32 12.92 18.23
N LEU A 185 -2.95 11.75 18.23
CA LEU A 185 -3.52 11.13 19.43
C LEU A 185 -2.43 10.72 20.46
N GLU A 186 -1.32 10.16 19.99
CA GLU A 186 -0.17 9.84 20.84
C GLU A 186 0.38 11.10 21.54
N LEU A 187 0.61 12.17 20.77
CA LEU A 187 1.07 13.46 21.30
C LEU A 187 0.04 14.09 22.25
N GLN A 188 -1.26 14.03 21.91
CA GLN A 188 -2.32 14.52 22.79
C GLN A 188 -2.28 13.80 24.14
N GLN A 189 -2.15 12.47 24.14
CA GLN A 189 -2.07 11.68 25.37
C GLN A 189 -0.82 12.02 26.19
N SER A 190 0.34 12.18 25.55
CA SER A 190 1.56 12.64 26.21
C SER A 190 1.41 14.05 26.81
N GLY A 191 0.79 14.98 26.08
CA GLY A 191 0.53 16.33 26.56
C GLY A 191 -0.41 16.35 27.78
N LEU A 192 -1.44 15.50 27.78
CA LEU A 192 -2.35 15.35 28.92
C LEU A 192 -1.63 14.81 30.16
N HIS A 193 -0.74 13.85 30.00
CA HIS A 193 0.07 13.33 31.11
C HIS A 193 0.96 14.43 31.72
N LEU A 194 1.66 15.18 30.87
CA LEU A 194 2.51 16.30 31.30
C LEU A 194 1.71 17.38 32.03
N LEU A 195 0.50 17.69 31.55
CA LEU A 195 -0.39 18.66 32.18
C LEU A 195 -0.84 18.17 33.57
N GLN A 196 -1.19 16.89 33.72
CA GLN A 196 -1.54 16.31 35.00
C GLN A 196 -0.38 16.34 36.00
N GLU A 197 0.83 15.98 35.57
CA GLU A 197 2.03 16.08 36.40
C GLU A 197 2.33 17.52 36.80
N ALA A 198 2.19 18.47 35.87
CA ALA A 198 2.40 19.89 36.14
C ALA A 198 1.43 20.43 37.20
N GLN A 199 0.16 20.00 37.14
CA GLN A 199 -0.87 20.35 38.12
C GLN A 199 -0.58 19.75 39.50
N GLN A 200 -0.14 18.50 39.57
CA GLN A 200 0.18 17.82 40.83
C GLN A 200 1.43 18.39 41.51
N LEU A 201 2.50 18.60 40.73
CA LEU A 201 3.81 18.99 41.24
C LEU A 201 4.03 20.51 41.28
N LYS A 202 3.08 21.29 40.73
CA LYS A 202 3.19 22.76 40.56
C LYS A 202 4.47 23.17 39.81
N GLN A 203 4.93 22.35 38.86
CA GLN A 203 6.19 22.55 38.13
C GLN A 203 5.96 23.29 36.81
N GLN A 204 6.51 24.51 36.70
CA GLN A 204 6.36 25.37 35.54
C GLN A 204 6.95 24.77 34.25
N GLY A 205 8.07 24.05 34.33
CA GLY A 205 8.69 23.41 33.16
C GLY A 205 7.78 22.38 32.47
N ASN A 206 6.94 21.68 33.25
CA ASN A 206 6.04 20.67 32.71
C ASN A 206 4.84 21.32 31.99
N TYR A 207 4.39 22.52 32.40
CA TYR A 207 3.39 23.28 31.65
C TYR A 207 3.89 23.70 30.27
N GLN A 208 5.13 24.18 30.16
CA GLN A 208 5.72 24.57 28.88
C GLN A 208 5.92 23.37 27.94
N LEU A 209 6.33 22.23 28.50
CA LEU A 209 6.49 20.99 27.74
C LEU A 209 5.13 20.45 27.27
N ALA A 210 4.09 20.50 28.13
CA ALA A 210 2.73 20.16 27.76
C ALA A 210 2.22 21.05 26.62
N GLU A 211 2.38 22.37 26.73
CA GLU A 211 1.98 23.33 25.69
C GLU A 211 2.67 23.01 24.34
N THR A 212 3.98 22.78 24.36
CA THR A 212 4.75 22.42 23.15
C THR A 212 4.22 21.13 22.54
N THR A 213 3.98 20.11 23.37
CA THR A 213 3.45 18.82 22.93
C THR A 213 2.05 18.96 22.32
N PHE A 214 1.18 19.77 22.92
CA PHE A 214 -0.15 20.05 22.37
C PHE A 214 -0.11 20.82 21.05
N LYS A 215 0.83 21.76 20.87
CA LYS A 215 1.04 22.43 19.56
C LYS A 215 1.48 21.44 18.49
N GLU A 216 2.35 20.48 18.83
CA GLU A 216 2.74 19.42 17.90
C GLU A 216 1.54 18.52 17.55
N ALA A 217 0.73 18.13 18.54
CA ALA A 217 -0.50 17.36 18.32
C ALA A 217 -1.47 18.12 17.38
N GLN A 218 -1.68 19.42 17.63
CA GLN A 218 -2.50 20.30 16.79
C GLN A 218 -2.03 20.27 15.33
N ASN A 219 -0.72 20.42 15.10
CA ASN A 219 -0.15 20.37 13.75
C ASN A 219 -0.40 19.03 13.05
N LYS A 220 -0.31 17.90 13.78
CA LYS A 220 -0.63 16.58 13.21
C LYS A 220 -2.11 16.46 12.84
N PHE A 221 -3.02 16.91 13.71
CA PHE A 221 -4.44 16.90 13.43
C PHE A 221 -4.83 17.82 12.26
N LEU A 222 -4.25 19.02 12.16
CA LEU A 222 -4.47 19.89 11.00
C LEU A 222 -4.03 19.22 9.70
N GLY A 223 -2.87 18.57 9.70
CA GLY A 223 -2.41 17.77 8.55
C GLY A 223 -3.36 16.62 8.21
N ALA A 224 -3.85 15.87 9.21
CA ALA A 224 -4.82 14.81 9.01
C ALA A 224 -6.14 15.35 8.41
N LYS A 225 -6.64 16.46 8.93
CA LYS A 225 -7.87 17.14 8.47
C LYS A 225 -7.75 17.54 7.00
N GLU A 226 -6.62 18.12 6.60
CA GLU A 226 -6.37 18.49 5.21
C GLU A 226 -6.44 17.27 4.27
N LYS A 227 -5.83 16.14 4.66
CA LYS A 227 -5.88 14.89 3.88
C LYS A 227 -7.31 14.37 3.74
N PHE A 228 -8.07 14.36 4.84
CA PHE A 228 -9.44 13.88 4.84
C PHE A 228 -10.37 14.80 4.04
N GLN A 229 -10.24 16.12 4.15
CA GLN A 229 -11.00 17.09 3.33
C GLN A 229 -10.74 16.91 1.83
N LYS A 230 -9.49 16.68 1.42
CA LYS A 230 -9.18 16.32 0.02
C LYS A 230 -9.88 15.02 -0.39
N GLY A 231 -9.98 14.07 0.55
CA GLY A 231 -10.66 12.79 0.36
C GLY A 231 -12.18 12.93 0.21
N SER A 232 -12.82 13.86 0.93
CA SER A 232 -14.27 14.12 0.87
C SER A 232 -14.77 14.50 -0.52
N ASN A 233 -13.93 15.15 -1.33
CA ASN A 233 -14.23 15.41 -2.74
C ASN A 233 -14.40 14.13 -3.59
N SER A 234 -13.91 12.99 -3.10
CA SER A 234 -13.89 11.70 -3.82
C SER A 234 -14.74 10.61 -3.17
N ASP A 235 -14.93 10.63 -1.84
CA ASP A 235 -15.69 9.63 -1.08
C ASP A 235 -16.22 10.25 0.23
N LYS A 236 -17.55 10.32 0.39
CA LYS A 236 -18.19 10.95 1.56
C LYS A 236 -17.84 10.30 2.92
N ARG A 237 -17.30 9.08 2.93
CA ARG A 237 -16.83 8.46 4.18
C ARG A 237 -15.65 9.20 4.83
N PHE A 238 -14.98 10.09 4.10
CA PHE A 238 -14.00 10.98 4.71
C PHE A 238 -14.65 12.04 5.61
N ASP A 239 -15.94 12.35 5.44
CA ASP A 239 -16.62 13.38 6.23
C ASP A 239 -16.61 13.02 7.72
N THR A 240 -16.85 11.76 8.07
CA THR A 240 -16.75 11.28 9.46
C THR A 240 -15.33 11.36 10.01
N CYS A 241 -14.31 11.22 9.15
CA CYS A 241 -12.92 11.40 9.55
C CYS A 241 -12.60 12.88 9.81
N VAL A 242 -13.16 13.78 8.99
CA VAL A 242 -13.03 15.24 9.17
C VAL A 242 -13.71 15.68 10.45
N GLU A 243 -14.90 15.17 10.74
CA GLU A 243 -15.65 15.41 11.98
C GLU A 243 -14.84 14.97 13.20
N PHE A 244 -14.38 13.71 13.23
CA PHE A 244 -13.55 13.18 14.32
C PHE A 244 -12.30 14.03 14.59
N VAL A 245 -11.56 14.40 13.54
CA VAL A 245 -10.38 15.26 13.70
C VAL A 245 -10.76 16.68 14.14
N GLY A 246 -11.94 17.16 13.75
CA GLY A 246 -12.51 18.42 14.22
C GLY A 246 -12.71 18.43 15.73
N GLU A 247 -13.33 17.39 16.28
CA GLU A 247 -13.51 17.22 17.74
C GLU A 247 -12.16 17.22 18.47
N LYS A 248 -11.17 16.48 17.94
CA LYS A 248 -9.82 16.44 18.54
C LYS A 248 -9.09 17.77 18.50
N LEU A 249 -9.30 18.59 17.47
CA LEU A 249 -8.73 19.94 17.42
C LEU A 249 -9.35 20.87 18.48
N GLU A 250 -10.63 20.72 18.79
CA GLU A 250 -11.27 21.48 19.87
C GLU A 250 -10.74 21.04 21.25
N GLU A 251 -10.61 19.74 21.50
CA GLU A 251 -9.99 19.22 22.73
C GLU A 251 -8.57 19.78 22.95
N ILE A 252 -7.77 19.82 21.87
CA ILE A 252 -6.42 20.42 21.92
C ILE A 252 -6.47 21.92 22.17
N ARG A 253 -7.43 22.65 21.59
CA ARG A 253 -7.58 24.10 21.81
C ARG A 253 -7.87 24.38 23.29
N GLU A 254 -8.79 23.65 23.89
CA GLU A 254 -9.11 23.77 25.33
C GLU A 254 -7.90 23.48 26.22
N ALA A 255 -7.15 22.42 25.91
CA ALA A 255 -5.93 22.07 26.65
C ALA A 255 -4.85 23.14 26.52
N LEU A 256 -4.68 23.72 25.33
CA LEU A 256 -3.76 24.83 25.11
C LEU A 256 -4.17 26.06 25.91
N GLU A 257 -5.44 26.46 25.89
CA GLU A 257 -5.96 27.59 26.68
C GLU A 257 -5.69 27.41 28.19
N LEU A 258 -5.90 26.21 28.72
CA LEU A 258 -5.57 25.88 30.11
C LEU A 258 -4.08 26.06 30.42
N THR A 259 -3.20 25.54 29.56
CA THR A 259 -1.74 25.62 29.76
C THR A 259 -1.21 27.06 29.63
N THR A 260 -1.75 27.84 28.68
CA THR A 260 -1.36 29.23 28.45
C THR A 260 -1.84 30.13 29.59
N ASN A 261 -3.10 29.99 30.04
CA ASN A 261 -3.64 30.79 31.15
C ASN A 261 -2.87 30.55 32.46
N HIS A 262 -2.48 29.30 32.74
CA HIS A 262 -1.64 29.00 33.89
C HIS A 262 -0.25 29.67 33.76
N THR A 263 0.35 29.60 32.59
CA THR A 263 1.67 30.21 32.33
C THR A 263 1.63 31.74 32.47
N LEU A 264 0.56 32.39 31.99
CA LEU A 264 0.36 33.84 32.08
C LEU A 264 0.06 34.31 33.50
N SER A 265 -0.92 33.68 34.19
CA SER A 265 -1.31 34.06 35.55
C SER A 265 -0.14 34.00 36.54
N GLN A 266 0.71 32.99 36.42
CA GLN A 266 1.90 32.84 37.24
C GLN A 266 3.05 33.78 36.84
N GLY A 267 3.19 34.08 35.54
CA GLY A 267 4.12 35.13 35.07
C GLY A 267 3.78 36.49 35.65
N VAL A 268 2.48 36.82 35.71
CA VAL A 268 1.97 38.04 36.38
C VAL A 268 2.23 37.97 37.88
N GLN A 269 1.96 36.84 38.57
CA GLN A 269 2.28 36.70 40.00
C GLN A 269 3.78 36.85 40.29
N GLY A 270 4.66 36.27 39.47
CA GLY A 270 6.11 36.39 39.62
C GLY A 270 6.62 37.82 39.39
N LEU A 271 6.01 38.57 38.46
CA LEU A 271 6.26 39.99 38.28
C LEU A 271 5.79 40.80 39.49
N THR A 272 4.57 40.53 40.00
CA THR A 272 4.01 41.19 41.18
C THR A 272 4.91 40.98 42.39
N VAL A 273 5.33 39.74 42.68
CA VAL A 273 6.25 39.41 43.78
C VAL A 273 7.56 40.17 43.64
N ARG A 274 8.20 40.17 42.47
CA ARG A 274 9.44 40.91 42.20
C ARG A 274 9.29 42.41 42.37
N THR A 275 8.16 43.01 41.96
CA THR A 275 7.89 44.43 42.22
C THR A 275 7.71 44.72 43.71
N THR A 276 7.05 43.86 44.48
CA THR A 276 6.97 44.03 45.95
C THR A 276 8.32 43.85 46.65
N GLU A 277 9.15 42.90 46.21
CA GLU A 277 10.50 42.72 46.75
C GLU A 277 11.41 43.90 46.44
N ASN A 278 11.36 44.44 45.22
CA ASN A 278 12.11 45.64 44.84
C ASN A 278 11.62 46.89 45.59
N ASN A 279 10.31 47.09 45.74
CA ASN A 279 9.75 48.22 46.51
C ASN A 279 10.10 48.13 48.00
N ASN A 280 10.12 46.91 48.56
CA ASN A 280 10.55 46.72 49.94
C ASN A 280 12.05 46.99 50.09
N GLN A 281 12.90 46.56 49.15
CA GLN A 281 14.33 46.91 49.16
C GLN A 281 14.57 48.41 49.01
N GLU A 282 13.85 49.10 48.11
CA GLU A 282 13.95 50.56 47.96
C GLU A 282 13.50 51.30 49.23
N ASN A 283 12.42 50.87 49.88
CA ASN A 283 12.00 51.43 51.16
C ASN A 283 13.03 51.21 52.27
N THR A 284 13.66 50.03 52.36
CA THR A 284 14.72 49.79 53.35
C THR A 284 15.97 50.63 53.08
N VAL A 285 16.31 50.90 51.81
CA VAL A 285 17.42 51.81 51.45
C VAL A 285 17.08 53.26 51.81
N ILE A 286 15.85 53.72 51.57
CA ILE A 286 15.40 55.06 51.95
C ILE A 286 15.38 55.22 53.47
N GLU A 287 14.85 54.24 54.21
CA GLU A 287 14.83 54.23 55.69
C GLU A 287 16.26 54.25 56.27
N ASN A 288 17.17 53.45 55.71
CA ASN A 288 18.57 53.42 56.11
C ASN A 288 19.32 54.71 55.76
N HIS A 289 19.00 55.35 54.63
CA HIS A 289 19.58 56.63 54.25
C HIS A 289 19.08 57.77 55.15
N ARG A 290 17.78 57.76 55.51
CA ARG A 290 17.14 58.71 56.42
C ARG A 290 17.71 58.62 57.83
N ASN A 291 17.91 57.40 58.35
CA ASN A 291 18.55 57.16 59.65
C ASN A 291 20.04 57.56 59.65
N ARG A 292 20.73 57.45 58.51
CA ARG A 292 22.13 57.87 58.39
C ARG A 292 22.29 59.40 58.39
N ILE A 293 21.35 60.13 57.78
CA ILE A 293 21.30 61.60 57.79
C ILE A 293 20.92 62.12 59.19
N LEU A 294 19.96 61.49 59.87
CA LEU A 294 19.58 61.85 61.24
C LEU A 294 20.73 61.68 62.25
N ASN A 295 21.57 60.66 62.08
CA ASN A 295 22.76 60.44 62.92
C ASN A 295 23.96 61.36 62.59
N GLN A 296 23.87 62.21 61.56
CA GLN A 296 24.90 63.21 61.22
C GLN A 296 24.52 64.63 61.64
N ILE A 297 23.30 64.83 62.14
CA ILE A 297 22.75 66.15 62.55
C ILE A 297 22.66 66.29 64.08
N LEU A 298 22.82 65.19 64.83
CA LEU A 298 23.03 65.18 66.29
C LEU A 298 24.52 65.12 66.61
#